data_AF-A0A949R1I1-F1
#
_entry.id   AF-A0A949R1I1-F1
#
_cell.length_a   1.000
_cell.length_b   1.000
_cell.length_c   1.000
_cell.angle_alpha   90.00
_cell.angle_beta   90.00
_cell.angle_gamma   90.00
#
_symmetry.space_group_name_H-M   'P 1'
#
loop_
_entity.id
_entity.type
_entity.pdbx_description
1 polymer ?
#
loop_
_entity_poly.entity_id
_entity_poly.type
_entity_poly.pdbx_seq_one_letter_code
_entity_poly.pdbx_strand_id
1 'polypeptide(L)'
;MNTVLYFALQIVLTIVIVGLIVGYLRPFLKRILVDLCGTEERAQFWTAFSNILLFGLPLLFSLNFHPAAENNEELIFEIAGKISGNLGALLFALIGVGVFVSFFALFAPRTPKAEAK
;
A
#
# COMPACT_ATOMS: atom_id res chain seq x y z
N MET A 1 -31.79 9.81 -3.00
CA MET A 1 -30.48 9.81 -3.67
C MET A 1 -29.81 8.50 -3.32
N ASN A 2 -29.36 7.70 -4.30
CA ASN A 2 -28.84 6.34 -4.04
C ASN A 2 -27.45 6.42 -3.38
N THR A 3 -27.39 6.30 -2.05
CA THR A 3 -26.18 6.42 -1.22
C THR A 3 -25.11 5.40 -1.60
N VAL A 4 -25.53 4.20 -2.01
CA VAL A 4 -24.63 3.17 -2.58
C VAL A 4 -23.93 3.68 -3.84
N LEU A 5 -24.60 4.45 -4.69
CA LEU A 5 -24.02 4.96 -5.93
C LEU A 5 -22.94 6.00 -5.66
N TYR A 6 -23.15 6.90 -4.69
CA TYR A 6 -22.12 7.86 -4.27
C TYR A 6 -20.92 7.16 -3.65
N PHE A 7 -21.15 6.16 -2.81
CA PHE A 7 -20.08 5.34 -2.22
C PHE A 7 -19.26 4.61 -3.29
N ALA A 8 -19.93 3.99 -4.27
CA ALA A 8 -19.24 3.33 -5.38
C ALA A 8 -18.44 4.33 -6.24
N LEU A 9 -19.02 5.49 -6.54
CA LEU A 9 -18.35 6.54 -7.31
C LEU A 9 -17.10 7.06 -6.58
N GLN A 10 -17.18 7.26 -5.27
CA GLN A 10 -16.05 7.64 -4.43
C GLN A 10 -14.91 6.60 -4.48
N ILE A 11 -15.23 5.31 -4.35
CA ILE A 11 -14.22 4.24 -4.44
C ILE A 11 -13.57 4.23 -5.81
N VAL A 12 -14.36 4.28 -6.89
CA VAL A 12 -13.84 4.27 -8.26
C VAL A 12 -12.94 5.47 -8.50
N LEU A 13 -13.37 6.67 -8.10
CA LEU A 13 -12.58 7.89 -8.22
C LEU A 13 -11.26 7.76 -7.45
N THR A 14 -11.30 7.22 -6.23
CA THR A 14 -10.10 6.97 -5.41
C THR A 14 -9.13 6.02 -6.11
N ILE A 15 -9.62 4.90 -6.63
CA ILE A 15 -8.80 3.92 -7.37
C ILE A 15 -8.13 4.56 -8.58
N VAL A 16 -8.87 5.37 -9.35
CA VAL A 16 -8.35 6.04 -10.55
C VAL A 16 -7.28 7.07 -10.17
N ILE A 17 -7.58 7.98 -9.25
CA ILE A 17 -6.66 9.04 -8.84
C ILE A 17 -5.37 8.45 -8.25
N VAL A 18 -5.51 7.51 -7.32
CA VAL A 18 -4.37 6.89 -6.64
C VAL A 18 -3.58 6.02 -7.62
N GLY A 19 -4.25 5.30 -8.52
CA GLY A 19 -3.59 4.54 -9.59
C GLY A 19 -2.75 5.43 -10.51
N LEU A 20 -3.27 6.61 -10.90
CA LEU A 20 -2.52 7.58 -11.69
C LEU A 20 -1.30 8.13 -10.94
N ILE A 21 -1.48 8.50 -9.67
CA ILE A 21 -0.39 9.03 -8.83
C ILE A 21 0.70 7.97 -8.64
N VAL A 22 0.33 6.75 -8.24
CA VAL A 22 1.28 5.64 -8.03
C VAL A 22 1.97 5.26 -9.35
N GLY A 23 1.22 5.19 -10.44
CA GLY A 23 1.75 4.92 -11.78
C GLY A 23 2.78 5.97 -12.21
N TYR A 24 2.49 7.25 -11.96
CA TYR A 24 3.42 8.35 -12.22
C TYR A 24 4.66 8.29 -11.32
N LEU A 25 4.50 7.97 -10.04
CA LEU A 25 5.59 8.00 -9.06
C LEU A 25 6.53 6.79 -9.18
N ARG A 26 6.01 5.63 -9.60
CA ARG A 26 6.74 4.36 -9.69
C ARG A 26 8.13 4.45 -10.34
N PRO A 27 8.31 5.02 -11.55
CA PRO A 27 9.64 5.07 -12.17
C PRO A 27 10.63 5.93 -11.39
N PHE A 28 10.19 7.06 -10.83
CA PHE A 28 11.04 7.95 -10.04
C PHE A 28 11.45 7.29 -8.72
N LEU A 29 10.49 6.67 -8.03
CA LEU A 29 10.74 5.96 -6.79
C LEU A 29 11.69 4.78 -6.99
N LYS A 30 11.50 3.99 -8.05
CA LYS A 30 12.41 2.88 -8.39
C LYS A 30 13.84 3.38 -8.58
N ARG A 31 14.04 4.47 -9.31
CA ARG A 31 15.38 5.03 -9.55
C ARG A 31 16.08 5.43 -8.26
N ILE A 32 15.38 6.19 -7.39
CA ILE A 32 15.91 6.59 -6.09
C ILE A 32 16.23 5.36 -5.22
N LEU A 33 15.36 4.35 -5.23
CA LEU A 33 15.59 3.12 -4.47
C LEU A 33 16.77 2.30 -5.01
N VAL A 34 17.02 2.29 -6.32
CA VAL A 34 18.22 1.65 -6.90
C VAL A 34 19.48 2.34 -6.39
N ASP A 35 19.50 3.67 -6.41
CA ASP A 35 20.63 4.46 -5.93
C ASP A 35 20.88 4.26 -4.43
N LEU A 36 19.82 4.16 -3.63
CA LEU A 36 19.92 3.95 -2.16
C LEU A 36 20.25 2.51 -1.76
N CYS A 37 19.65 1.52 -2.44
CA CYS A 37 19.82 0.11 -2.09
C CYS A 37 21.06 -0.53 -2.73
N GLY A 38 21.64 0.12 -3.74
CA GLY A 38 22.84 -0.33 -4.47
C GLY A 38 22.66 -1.59 -5.32
N THR A 39 21.46 -2.18 -5.33
CA THR A 39 21.11 -3.39 -6.10
C THR A 39 19.68 -3.27 -6.61
N GLU A 40 19.44 -3.75 -7.83
CA GLU A 40 18.12 -3.66 -8.45
C GLU A 40 17.09 -4.54 -7.73
N GLU A 41 17.47 -5.73 -7.25
CA GLU A 41 16.58 -6.65 -6.52
C GLU A 41 15.97 -6.00 -5.27
N ARG A 42 16.81 -5.39 -4.42
CA ARG A 42 16.36 -4.71 -3.20
C ARG A 42 15.47 -3.51 -3.55
N ALA A 43 15.85 -2.75 -4.58
CA ALA A 43 15.06 -1.60 -5.02
C ALA A 43 13.68 -2.02 -5.56
N GLN A 44 13.60 -3.13 -6.28
CA GLN A 44 12.33 -3.68 -6.76
C GLN A 44 11.41 -4.09 -5.59
N PHE A 45 11.95 -4.76 -4.57
CA PHE A 45 11.21 -5.10 -3.35
C PHE A 45 10.60 -3.85 -2.69
N TRP A 46 11.44 -2.84 -2.43
CA TRP A 46 10.97 -1.59 -1.80
C TRP A 46 10.01 -0.80 -2.67
N THR A 47 10.17 -0.85 -4.00
CA THR A 47 9.24 -0.20 -4.93
C THR A 47 7.86 -0.87 -4.85
N ALA A 48 7.81 -2.20 -4.84
CA ALA A 48 6.56 -2.95 -4.71
C ALA A 48 5.90 -2.67 -3.36
N PHE A 49 6.67 -2.73 -2.28
CA PHE A 49 6.24 -2.39 -0.92
C PHE A 49 5.59 -1.00 -0.85
N SER A 50 6.29 0.03 -1.33
CA SER A 50 5.78 1.39 -1.33
C SER A 50 4.54 1.55 -2.21
N ASN A 51 4.51 0.95 -3.40
CA ASN A 51 3.33 1.02 -4.28
C ASN A 51 2.09 0.41 -3.62
N ILE A 52 2.24 -0.73 -2.94
CA ILE A 52 1.13 -1.38 -2.22
C ILE A 52 0.62 -0.47 -1.10
N LEU A 53 1.50 0.17 -0.32
CA LEU A 53 1.09 1.08 0.74
C LEU A 53 0.45 2.37 0.20
N LEU A 54 1.07 2.98 -0.82
CA LEU A 54 0.57 4.19 -1.45
C LEU A 54 -0.80 3.99 -2.11
N PHE A 55 -1.08 2.77 -2.58
CA PHE A 55 -2.39 2.41 -3.13
C PHE A 55 -3.38 1.98 -2.03
N GLY A 56 -2.93 1.11 -1.14
CA GLY A 56 -3.78 0.46 -0.13
C GLY A 56 -4.27 1.40 0.96
N LEU A 57 -3.44 2.35 1.44
CA LEU A 57 -3.84 3.26 2.50
C LEU A 57 -5.00 4.19 2.09
N PRO A 58 -4.94 4.91 0.96
CA PRO A 58 -6.09 5.69 0.50
C PRO A 58 -7.35 4.86 0.27
N LEU A 59 -7.21 3.65 -0.29
CA LEU A 59 -8.34 2.75 -0.51
C LEU A 59 -8.97 2.29 0.81
N LEU A 60 -8.15 1.98 1.82
CA LEU A 60 -8.61 1.64 3.17
C LEU A 60 -9.47 2.76 3.75
N PHE A 61 -9.01 4.02 3.68
CA PHE A 61 -9.78 5.15 4.16
C PHE A 61 -11.06 5.35 3.35
N SER A 62 -11.00 5.24 2.02
CA SER A 62 -12.19 5.36 1.17
C SER A 62 -13.28 4.33 1.51
N LEU A 63 -12.91 3.11 1.92
CA LEU A 63 -13.88 2.09 2.34
C LEU A 63 -14.52 2.40 3.69
N ASN A 64 -13.85 3.16 4.56
CA ASN A 64 -14.37 3.56 5.88
C ASN A 64 -15.22 4.84 5.84
N PHE A 65 -15.13 5.63 4.76
CA PHE A 65 -15.99 6.79 4.55
C PHE A 65 -17.30 6.38 3.88
N HIS A 66 -18.25 5.89 4.67
CA HIS A 66 -19.63 5.64 4.24
C HIS A 66 -20.64 6.29 5.21
N PRO A 67 -21.83 6.66 4.74
CA PRO A 67 -22.90 7.18 5.61
C PRO A 67 -23.38 6.10 6.59
N ALA A 68 -24.06 6.52 7.67
CA ALA A 68 -24.77 5.60 8.56
C ALA A 68 -25.81 4.81 7.74
N ALA A 69 -25.80 3.49 7.87
CA ALA A 69 -26.65 2.61 7.07
C ALA A 69 -28.14 2.82 7.41
N GLU A 70 -28.98 2.97 6.39
CA GLU A 70 -30.42 2.71 6.50
C GLU A 70 -30.71 1.24 6.17
N ASN A 71 -31.82 0.69 6.68
CA ASN A 71 -32.13 -0.76 6.70
C ASN A 71 -31.92 -1.53 5.38
N ASN A 72 -31.97 -0.89 4.22
CA ASN A 72 -31.82 -1.54 2.91
C ASN A 72 -30.36 -1.59 2.39
N GLU A 73 -29.43 -0.87 3.01
CA GLU A 73 -28.02 -0.74 2.56
C GLU A 73 -27.01 -1.33 3.55
N GLU A 74 -27.49 -1.78 4.72
CA GLU A 74 -26.68 -2.27 5.83
C GLU A 74 -25.72 -3.40 5.43
N LEU A 75 -26.18 -4.36 4.62
CA LEU A 75 -25.35 -5.46 4.13
C LEU A 75 -24.14 -4.98 3.32
N ILE A 76 -24.31 -3.96 2.46
CA ILE A 76 -23.23 -3.47 1.60
C ILE A 76 -22.16 -2.76 2.44
N PHE A 77 -22.58 -1.92 3.38
CA PHE A 77 -21.66 -1.21 4.26
C PHE A 77 -20.98 -2.14 5.28
N GLU A 78 -21.67 -3.19 5.76
CA GLU A 78 -21.05 -4.20 6.61
C GLU A 78 -19.94 -4.97 5.86
N ILE A 79 -20.20 -5.36 4.60
CA ILE A 79 -19.19 -6.00 3.76
C ILE A 79 -18.02 -5.05 3.50
N ALA A 80 -18.29 -3.77 3.20
CA ALA A 80 -17.25 -2.77 3.01
C ALA A 80 -16.37 -2.61 4.27
N GLY A 81 -16.98 -2.60 5.46
CA GLY A 81 -16.27 -2.55 6.73
C GLY A 81 -15.40 -3.80 6.98
N LYS A 82 -15.88 -5.00 6.64
CA LYS A 82 -15.07 -6.23 6.72
C LYS A 82 -13.88 -6.22 5.77
N ILE A 83 -14.10 -5.76 4.53
CA ILE A 83 -13.03 -5.63 3.54
C ILE A 83 -12.01 -4.58 4.00
N SER A 84 -12.47 -3.44 4.53
CA SER A 84 -11.60 -2.39 5.06
C SER A 84 -10.76 -2.92 6.23
N GLY A 85 -11.36 -3.64 7.17
CA GLY A 85 -10.66 -4.27 8.29
C GLY A 85 -9.58 -5.26 7.84
N ASN A 86 -9.91 -6.16 6.91
CA ASN A 86 -8.97 -7.12 6.35
C ASN A 86 -7.82 -6.44 5.59
N LEU A 87 -8.14 -5.42 4.79
CA LEU A 87 -7.12 -4.62 4.09
C LEU A 87 -6.22 -3.90 5.09
N GLY A 88 -6.78 -3.33 6.16
CA GLY A 88 -6.03 -2.68 7.22
C GLY A 88 -5.06 -3.64 7.91
N ALA A 89 -5.52 -4.84 8.27
CA ALA A 89 -4.68 -5.88 8.86
C ALA A 89 -3.54 -6.31 7.91
N LEU A 90 -3.83 -6.47 6.62
CA LEU A 90 -2.82 -6.78 5.60
C LEU A 90 -1.75 -5.69 5.49
N LEU A 91 -2.16 -4.42 5.42
CA LEU A 91 -1.23 -3.29 5.33
C LEU A 91 -0.38 -3.17 6.60
N PHE A 92 -0.97 -3.41 7.78
CA PHE A 92 -0.25 -3.43 9.04
C PHE A 92 0.80 -4.56 9.08
N ALA A 93 0.42 -5.77 8.66
CA ALA A 93 1.35 -6.89 8.54
C ALA A 93 2.50 -6.58 7.55
N LEU A 94 2.18 -5.96 6.41
CA LEU A 94 3.17 -5.52 5.43
C LEU A 94 4.14 -4.51 6.05
N ILE A 95 3.66 -3.48 6.75
CA ILE A 95 4.51 -2.53 7.48
C ILE A 95 5.45 -3.27 8.45
N GLY A 96 4.93 -4.26 9.18
CA GLY A 96 5.73 -5.13 10.03
C GLY A 96 6.89 -5.79 9.28
N VAL A 97 6.63 -6.40 8.13
CA VAL A 97 7.68 -6.97 7.26
C VAL A 97 8.72 -5.92 6.87
N GLY A 98 8.29 -4.71 6.49
CA GLY A 98 9.19 -3.60 6.16
C GLY A 98 10.10 -3.20 7.34
N VAL A 99 9.55 -3.15 8.55
CA VAL A 99 10.32 -2.86 9.77
C VAL A 99 11.33 -3.97 10.05
N PHE A 100 10.91 -5.24 10.00
CA PHE A 100 11.80 -6.38 10.23
C PHE A 100 12.94 -6.42 9.20
N VAL A 101 12.65 -6.27 7.91
CA VAL A 101 13.67 -6.26 6.85
C VAL A 101 14.65 -5.09 7.03
N SER A 102 14.15 -3.90 7.36
CA SER A 102 15.01 -2.72 7.61
C SER A 102 15.90 -2.91 8.83
N PHE A 103 15.37 -3.50 9.90
CA PHE A 103 16.13 -3.84 11.10
C PHE A 103 17.27 -4.80 10.76
N PHE A 104 16.98 -5.92 10.10
CA PHE A 104 18.04 -6.86 9.67
C PHE A 104 19.04 -6.20 8.72
N ALA A 105 18.62 -5.32 7.82
CA ALA A 105 19.54 -4.61 6.93
C ALA A 105 20.51 -3.66 7.67
N LEU A 106 20.07 -3.07 8.79
CA LEU A 106 20.90 -2.20 9.63
C LEU A 106 21.86 -2.99 10.54
N PHE A 107 21.40 -4.12 11.08
CA PHE A 107 22.15 -4.89 12.09
C PHE A 107 22.90 -6.11 11.53
N ALA A 108 22.60 -6.56 10.30
CA ALA A 108 23.33 -7.68 9.71
C ALA A 108 24.79 -7.28 9.43
N PRO A 109 25.77 -8.05 9.91
CA PRO A 109 27.18 -7.79 9.62
C PRO A 109 27.39 -7.87 8.11
N ARG A 110 27.93 -6.80 7.52
CA ARG A 110 28.34 -6.81 6.11
C ARG A 110 29.46 -7.83 5.96
N THR A 111 29.23 -8.88 5.19
CA THR A 111 30.31 -9.78 4.80
C THR A 111 31.36 -8.95 4.06
N PRO A 112 32.63 -8.90 4.52
CA PRO A 112 33.67 -8.20 3.79
C PRO A 112 33.75 -8.83 2.40
N LYS A 113 33.66 -8.01 1.35
CA LYS A 113 33.99 -8.48 0.00
C LYS A 113 35.42 -9.02 0.08
N ALA A 114 35.59 -10.32 -0.15
CA ALA A 114 36.91 -10.91 -0.28
C ALA A 114 37.69 -10.07 -1.30
N GLU A 115 38.77 -9.44 -0.83
CA GLU A 115 39.62 -8.60 -1.65
C GLU A 115 40.04 -9.43 -2.88
N ALA A 116 39.66 -8.95 -4.07
CA ALA A 116 40.14 -9.52 -5.31
C ALA A 116 41.65 -9.30 -5.35
N LYS A 117 42.38 -10.40 -5.15
CA LYS A 117 43.84 -10.48 -5.21
C LYS A 117 44.34 -10.30 -6.63
#